data_AF-A0A2V9VTB2-F1
#
_entry.id   AF-A0A2V9VTB2-F1
#
_cell.length_a   1.000
_cell.length_b   1.000
_cell.length_c   1.000
_cell.angle_alpha   90.00
_cell.angle_beta   90.00
_cell.angle_gamma   90.00
#
_symmetry.space_group_name_H-M   'P 1'
#
loop_
_entity.id
_entity.type
_entity.pdbx_description
1 polymer ?
#
loop_
_entity_poly.entity_id
_entity_poly.type
_entity_poly.pdbx_seq_one_letter_code
_entity_poly.pdbx_strand_id
1 'polypeptide(L)'
;VFVNPEAYKKFLETGTWPDKTVMVLEARMAEGKGSINQKGHYQGEVMAREVHVKDETRFPGKWAFFAFGDEDTGTLVPTSADCYSCHSAHAAVDTTFVQFYPTLMKVAKEKGTLSAAYVKETAKTK
;
A
#
# COMPACT_ATOMS: atom_id res chain seq x y z
N VAL A 1 0.11 7.53 -1.33
CA VAL A 1 0.99 6.34 -1.28
C VAL A 1 2.02 6.47 -2.37
N PHE A 2 3.28 6.28 -2.04
CA PHE A 2 4.42 6.35 -2.94
C PHE A 2 5.20 5.04 -2.88
N VAL A 3 6.01 4.75 -3.90
CA VAL A 3 6.88 3.58 -3.95
C VAL A 3 8.21 3.96 -4.61
N ASN A 4 9.31 3.29 -4.23
CA ASN A 4 10.61 3.58 -4.84
C ASN A 4 10.60 3.34 -6.37
N PRO A 5 11.28 4.20 -7.17
CA PRO A 5 11.15 4.17 -8.63
C PRO A 5 11.53 2.85 -9.30
N GLU A 6 12.54 2.12 -8.80
CA GLU A 6 12.89 0.82 -9.40
C GLU A 6 11.78 -0.21 -9.20
N ALA A 7 11.17 -0.27 -8.01
CA ALA A 7 10.08 -1.18 -7.73
C ALA A 7 8.84 -0.86 -8.57
N TYR A 8 8.54 0.43 -8.78
CA TYR A 8 7.47 0.84 -9.70
C TYR A 8 7.71 0.35 -11.12
N LYS A 9 8.92 0.56 -11.67
CA LYS A 9 9.28 0.10 -13.02
C LYS A 9 9.14 -1.43 -13.14
N LYS A 10 9.62 -2.17 -12.14
CA LYS A 10 9.48 -3.64 -12.11
C LYS A 10 8.04 -4.11 -11.97
N PHE A 11 7.21 -3.39 -11.23
CA PHE A 11 5.79 -3.69 -11.18
C PHE A 11 5.13 -3.48 -12.55
N LEU A 12 5.45 -2.40 -13.27
CA LEU A 12 4.91 -2.20 -14.63
C LEU A 12 5.29 -3.33 -15.59
N GLU A 13 6.52 -3.86 -15.49
CA GLU A 13 7.00 -4.97 -16.32
C GLU A 13 6.32 -6.30 -15.98
N THR A 14 6.14 -6.59 -14.69
CA THR A 14 5.85 -7.95 -14.18
C THR A 14 4.48 -8.10 -13.53
N GLY A 15 3.86 -7.01 -13.07
CA GLY A 15 2.69 -7.04 -12.20
C GLY A 15 2.99 -7.43 -10.74
N THR A 16 4.27 -7.48 -10.33
CA THR A 16 4.69 -7.92 -8.99
C THR A 16 5.71 -6.97 -8.37
N TRP A 17 5.78 -6.94 -7.04
CA TRP A 17 6.75 -6.16 -6.29
C TRP A 17 8.07 -6.91 -6.13
N PRO A 18 9.22 -6.36 -6.61
CA PRO A 18 10.52 -6.98 -6.41
C PRO A 18 10.94 -6.90 -4.93
N ASP A 19 11.94 -7.71 -4.55
CA ASP A 19 12.61 -7.54 -3.26
C ASP A 19 13.15 -6.11 -3.11
N LYS A 20 13.21 -5.61 -1.86
CA LYS A 20 13.55 -4.23 -1.50
C LYS A 20 12.54 -3.16 -1.95
N THR A 21 11.30 -3.57 -2.26
CA THR A 21 10.21 -2.60 -2.45
C THR A 21 9.94 -1.83 -1.16
N VAL A 22 9.86 -0.50 -1.25
CA VAL A 22 9.49 0.37 -0.13
C VAL A 22 8.28 1.20 -0.53
N MET A 23 7.16 1.00 0.16
CA MET A 23 5.96 1.82 0.01
C MET A 23 5.82 2.78 1.17
N VAL A 24 5.46 4.03 0.88
CA VAL A 24 5.24 5.07 1.88
C VAL A 24 3.80 5.57 1.78
N LEU A 25 3.02 5.38 2.83
CA LEU A 25 1.74 6.04 3.02
C LEU A 25 1.98 7.33 3.82
N GLU A 26 1.61 8.46 3.24
CA GLU A 26 1.53 9.73 3.94
C GLU A 26 0.05 10.02 4.21
N ALA A 27 -0.36 9.91 5.47
CA ALA A 27 -1.69 10.29 5.89
C ALA A 27 -1.76 11.81 6.03
N ARG A 28 -2.76 12.42 5.42
CA ARG A 28 -3.00 13.87 5.49
C ARG A 28 -4.37 14.17 6.02
N MET A 29 -4.50 15.29 6.72
CA MET A 29 -5.78 15.79 7.16
C MET A 29 -6.68 16.04 5.94
N ALA A 30 -7.93 15.59 6.01
CA ALA A 30 -8.93 15.87 5.00
C ALA A 30 -9.58 17.22 5.31
N GLU A 31 -9.33 18.21 4.46
CA GLU A 31 -9.94 19.53 4.54
C GLU A 31 -11.20 19.60 3.68
N GLY A 32 -12.16 20.43 4.07
CA GLY A 32 -13.47 20.55 3.42
C GLY A 32 -13.61 21.76 2.50
N LYS A 33 -14.44 22.74 2.90
CA LYS A 33 -14.63 23.99 2.15
C LYS A 33 -13.46 24.94 2.37
N GLY A 34 -12.88 25.46 1.29
CA GLY A 34 -11.78 26.44 1.36
C GLY A 34 -11.51 27.10 0.01
N SER A 35 -11.30 28.43 -0.02
CA SER A 35 -11.09 29.20 -1.25
C SER A 35 -12.15 28.87 -2.32
N ILE A 36 -11.72 28.57 -3.55
CA ILE A 36 -12.58 28.16 -4.67
C ILE A 36 -13.19 26.76 -4.51
N ASN A 37 -12.73 25.96 -3.54
CA ASN A 37 -13.23 24.61 -3.32
C ASN A 37 -14.47 24.62 -2.42
N GLN A 38 -15.64 24.32 -3.02
CA GLN A 38 -16.95 24.44 -2.37
C GLN A 38 -17.57 23.09 -1.98
N LYS A 39 -17.05 21.96 -2.49
CA LYS A 39 -17.58 20.59 -2.27
C LYS A 39 -16.45 19.57 -2.35
N GLY A 40 -16.56 18.49 -1.59
CA GLY A 40 -15.55 17.43 -1.54
C GLY A 40 -14.46 17.71 -0.51
N HIS A 41 -13.29 17.09 -0.68
CA HIS A 41 -12.16 17.21 0.24
C HIS A 41 -10.86 17.52 -0.49
N TYR A 42 -9.92 18.18 0.20
CA TYR A 42 -8.54 18.38 -0.26
C TYR A 42 -7.54 18.07 0.86
N GLN A 43 -6.26 17.99 0.51
CA GLN A 43 -5.20 17.62 1.45
C GLN A 43 -4.75 18.82 2.29
N GLY A 44 -4.79 18.67 3.61
CA GLY A 44 -4.19 19.59 4.58
C GLY A 44 -2.82 19.10 5.06
N GLU A 45 -2.57 19.28 6.36
CA GLU A 45 -1.32 18.92 7.02
C GLU A 45 -1.04 17.41 7.01
N VAL A 46 0.25 17.05 7.14
CA VAL A 46 0.69 15.66 7.27
C VAL A 46 0.44 15.20 8.71
N MET A 47 -0.30 14.12 8.87
CA MET A 47 -0.71 13.59 10.17
C MET A 47 0.14 12.40 10.62
N ALA A 48 0.57 11.56 9.67
CA ALA A 48 1.36 10.38 9.96
C ALA A 48 2.07 9.87 8.70
N ARG A 49 3.10 9.05 8.92
CA ARG A 49 3.74 8.27 7.86
C ARG A 49 3.82 6.82 8.28
N GLU A 50 3.47 5.94 7.35
CA GLU A 50 3.62 4.49 7.51
C GLU A 50 4.40 3.96 6.31
N VAL A 51 5.32 3.04 6.58
CA VAL A 51 6.19 2.47 5.56
C VAL A 51 6.02 0.96 5.53
N HIS A 52 5.80 0.40 4.36
CA HIS A 52 5.64 -1.03 4.13
C HIS A 52 6.79 -1.52 3.24
N VAL A 53 7.69 -2.31 3.83
CA VAL A 53 8.96 -2.72 3.21
C VAL A 53 8.92 -4.19 2.89
N LYS A 54 9.22 -4.54 1.65
CA LYS A 54 9.55 -5.90 1.24
C LYS A 54 11.05 -6.11 1.40
N ASP A 55 11.42 -7.05 2.24
CA ASP A 55 12.79 -7.52 2.36
C ASP A 55 12.77 -9.02 2.70
N GLU A 56 12.98 -9.85 1.68
CA GLU A 56 12.86 -11.30 1.79
C GLU A 56 13.95 -11.94 2.66
N THR A 57 15.06 -11.24 2.89
CA THR A 57 16.16 -11.74 3.74
C THR A 57 16.02 -11.28 5.19
N ARG A 58 15.45 -10.09 5.43
CA ARG A 58 15.31 -9.54 6.79
C ARG A 58 14.03 -9.98 7.49
N PHE A 59 12.95 -10.25 6.76
CA PHE A 59 11.65 -10.55 7.35
C PHE A 59 11.16 -11.94 6.93
N PRO A 60 10.87 -12.86 7.88
CA PRO A 60 10.35 -14.19 7.55
C PRO A 60 9.06 -14.16 6.73
N GLY A 61 8.19 -13.17 6.99
CA GLY A 61 6.97 -12.90 6.22
C GLY A 61 7.20 -12.08 4.95
N LYS A 62 8.46 -11.83 4.56
CA LYS A 62 8.93 -11.00 3.44
C LYS A 62 8.60 -9.51 3.53
N TRP A 63 7.56 -9.14 4.26
CA TRP A 63 7.11 -7.77 4.43
C TRP A 63 7.12 -7.34 5.89
N ALA A 64 7.37 -6.04 6.11
CA ALA A 64 7.28 -5.41 7.42
C ALA A 64 6.67 -4.02 7.34
N PHE A 65 5.86 -3.67 8.34
CA PHE A 65 5.33 -2.33 8.51
C PHE A 65 6.17 -1.56 9.53
N PHE A 66 6.38 -0.29 9.25
CA PHE A 66 7.01 0.67 10.14
C PHE A 66 6.07 1.86 10.33
N ALA A 67 5.76 2.18 11.58
CA ALA A 67 5.01 3.37 11.94
C ALA A 67 5.98 4.49 12.32
N PHE A 68 5.69 5.70 11.86
CA PHE A 68 6.43 6.91 12.24
C PHE A 68 5.48 7.80 13.03
N GLY A 69 5.92 8.22 14.21
CA GLY A 69 5.35 9.37 14.90
C GLY A 69 5.98 10.66 14.37
N ASP A 70 6.25 11.61 15.28
CA ASP A 70 6.97 12.85 14.96
C ASP A 70 8.50 12.65 14.83
N GLU A 71 8.97 11.42 15.01
CA GLU A 71 10.40 11.06 14.97
C GLU A 71 10.85 10.63 13.57
N ASP A 72 12.14 10.80 13.29
CA ASP A 72 12.76 10.40 12.02
C ASP A 72 13.03 8.88 11.93
N THR A 73 12.87 8.14 13.03
CA THR A 73 13.11 6.69 13.09
C THR A 73 11.79 5.92 13.16
N GLY A 74 11.56 5.04 12.19
CA GLY A 74 10.37 4.20 12.16
C GLY A 74 10.44 3.06 13.17
N THR A 75 9.32 2.81 13.87
CA THR A 75 9.17 1.66 14.76
C THR A 75 8.58 0.48 14.01
N LEU A 76 9.21 -0.69 14.12
CA LEU A 76 8.70 -1.93 13.54
C LEU A 76 7.37 -2.32 14.20
N VAL A 77 6.33 -2.48 13.39
CA VAL A 77 5.02 -2.96 13.85
C VAL A 77 5.13 -4.47 14.13
N PRO A 78 4.65 -4.97 15.27
CA PRO A 78 4.65 -6.41 15.57
C PRO A 78 3.90 -7.20 14.50
N THR A 79 4.44 -8.35 14.09
CA THR A 79 3.82 -9.22 13.06
C THR A 79 2.48 -9.80 13.47
N SER A 80 2.16 -9.79 14.77
CA SER A 80 0.85 -10.17 15.31
C SER A 80 -0.21 -9.07 15.20
N ALA A 81 0.15 -7.85 14.76
CA ALA A 81 -0.79 -6.76 14.60
C ALA A 81 -1.72 -6.97 13.39
N ASP A 82 -2.92 -6.40 13.46
CA ASP A 82 -3.95 -6.55 12.43
C ASP A 82 -3.54 -6.01 11.05
N CYS A 83 -2.52 -5.15 10.98
CA CYS A 83 -1.92 -4.71 9.73
C CYS A 83 -1.61 -5.90 8.79
N TYR A 84 -1.01 -6.96 9.35
CA TYR A 84 -0.56 -8.11 8.56
C TYR A 84 -1.73 -8.99 8.10
N SER A 85 -2.67 -9.30 9.00
CA SER A 85 -3.82 -10.16 8.69
C SER A 85 -4.78 -9.47 7.71
N CYS A 86 -5.05 -8.18 7.92
CA CYS A 86 -5.90 -7.37 7.04
C CYS A 86 -5.31 -7.27 5.63
N HIS A 87 -4.04 -6.92 5.51
CA HIS A 87 -3.40 -6.80 4.20
C HIS A 87 -3.33 -8.15 3.48
N SER A 88 -2.96 -9.23 4.17
CA SER A 88 -2.93 -10.56 3.54
C SER A 88 -4.31 -11.04 3.07
N ALA A 89 -5.38 -10.66 3.77
CA ALA A 89 -6.73 -11.13 3.45
C ALA A 89 -7.39 -10.36 2.30
N HIS A 90 -7.06 -9.06 2.14
CA HIS A 90 -7.84 -8.15 1.30
C HIS A 90 -7.05 -7.45 0.18
N ALA A 91 -5.72 -7.53 0.21
CA ALA A 91 -4.88 -6.89 -0.80
C ALA A 91 -5.03 -7.54 -2.18
N ALA A 92 -5.11 -6.72 -3.23
CA ALA A 92 -5.20 -7.20 -4.60
C ALA A 92 -3.90 -7.82 -5.13
N VAL A 93 -2.71 -7.41 -4.67
CA VAL A 93 -1.43 -7.99 -5.11
C VAL A 93 -0.47 -8.09 -3.93
N ASP A 94 0.08 -9.28 -3.69
CA ASP A 94 0.90 -9.57 -2.51
C ASP A 94 0.15 -9.11 -1.24
N THR A 95 0.76 -8.31 -0.37
CA THR A 95 0.14 -7.67 0.80
C THR A 95 -0.22 -6.19 0.56
N THR A 96 -0.47 -5.78 -0.69
CA THR A 96 -0.66 -4.37 -1.07
C THR A 96 -2.00 -4.10 -1.74
N PHE A 97 -2.68 -3.02 -1.33
CA PHE A 97 -4.03 -2.65 -1.79
C PHE A 97 -4.05 -2.04 -3.21
N VAL A 98 -3.49 -2.75 -4.19
CA VAL A 98 -3.38 -2.31 -5.59
C VAL A 98 -4.73 -2.00 -6.23
N GLN A 99 -5.86 -2.51 -5.71
CA GLN A 99 -7.20 -2.14 -6.16
C GLN A 99 -7.49 -0.64 -6.06
N PHE A 100 -6.78 0.11 -5.20
CA PHE A 100 -6.91 1.56 -5.06
C PHE A 100 -5.86 2.34 -5.86
N TYR A 101 -5.01 1.66 -6.65
CA TYR A 101 -3.98 2.27 -7.50
C TYR A 101 -4.35 2.02 -8.97
N PRO A 102 -5.15 2.89 -9.63
CA PRO A 102 -5.76 2.58 -10.92
C PRO A 102 -4.78 2.17 -12.02
N THR A 103 -3.62 2.85 -12.09
CA THR A 103 -2.55 2.53 -13.04
C THR A 103 -2.02 1.11 -12.84
N LEU A 104 -1.79 0.72 -11.59
CA LEU A 104 -1.21 -0.58 -11.23
C LEU A 104 -2.24 -1.70 -11.29
N MET A 105 -3.50 -1.42 -10.95
CA MET A 105 -4.57 -2.40 -11.02
C MET A 105 -4.78 -2.93 -12.44
N LYS A 106 -4.65 -2.05 -13.44
CA LYS A 106 -4.71 -2.45 -14.86
C LYS A 106 -3.58 -3.44 -15.19
N VAL A 107 -2.35 -3.13 -14.79
CA VAL A 107 -1.18 -4.00 -15.02
C VAL A 107 -1.35 -5.35 -14.33
N ALA A 108 -1.78 -5.37 -13.06
CA ALA A 108 -1.98 -6.61 -12.31
C ALA A 108 -3.02 -7.54 -12.95
N LYS A 109 -4.10 -6.97 -13.51
CA LYS A 109 -5.09 -7.73 -14.29
C LYS A 109 -4.49 -8.30 -15.57
N GLU A 110 -3.80 -7.46 -16.35
CA GLU A 110 -3.18 -7.88 -17.62
C GLU A 110 -2.10 -8.95 -17.43
N LYS A 111 -1.38 -8.90 -16.31
CA LYS A 111 -0.33 -9.86 -15.96
C LYS A 111 -0.82 -11.06 -15.15
N GLY A 112 -2.10 -11.07 -14.74
CA GLY A 112 -2.69 -12.18 -13.98
C GLY A 112 -2.11 -12.35 -12.57
N THR A 113 -1.69 -11.26 -11.92
CA THR A 113 -0.99 -11.29 -10.62
C THR A 113 -1.89 -10.99 -9.43
N LEU A 114 -3.21 -10.94 -9.63
CA LEU A 114 -4.15 -10.70 -8.54
C LEU A 114 -4.10 -11.83 -7.51
N SER A 115 -4.14 -11.46 -6.22
CA SER A 115 -4.14 -12.41 -5.12
C SER A 115 -5.42 -13.27 -5.14
N ALA A 116 -5.28 -14.54 -4.77
CA ALA A 116 -6.41 -15.46 -4.69
C ALA A 116 -7.47 -14.98 -3.68
N ALA A 117 -7.03 -14.36 -2.58
CA ALA A 117 -7.92 -13.82 -1.54
C ALA A 117 -8.82 -12.70 -2.10
N TYR A 118 -8.22 -11.73 -2.81
CA TYR A 118 -8.97 -10.64 -3.44
C TYR A 118 -9.93 -11.13 -4.53
N VAL A 119 -9.50 -12.08 -5.38
CA VAL A 119 -10.35 -12.67 -6.42
C VAL A 119 -11.57 -13.37 -5.79
N LYS A 120 -11.36 -14.13 -4.70
CA LYS A 120 -12.43 -14.80 -3.97
C LYS A 120 -13.38 -13.81 -3.30
N GLU A 121 -12.87 -12.73 -2.72
CA GLU A 121 -13.68 -11.69 -2.06
C GLU A 121 -14.57 -10.95 -3.06
N THR A 122 -14.00 -10.52 -4.19
CA THR A 122 -14.72 -9.76 -5.22
C THR A 122 -15.72 -10.60 -6.00
N ALA A 123 -15.56 -11.92 -6.04
CA ALA A 123 -16.56 -12.83 -6.60
C ALA A 123 -17.84 -12.92 -5.76
N LYS A 124 -17.77 -12.62 -4.45
CA LYS A 124 -18.92 -12.66 -3.53
C LYS A 124 -19.73 -11.36 -3.48
N THR A 125 -19.14 -10.26 -3.94
CA THR A 125 -19.72 -8.91 -3.92
C THR A 125 -20.29 -8.48 -5.29
N LYS A 126 -20.19 -9.36 -6.30
CA LYS A 126 -20.90 -9.23 -7.59
C LYS A 126 -22.24 -9.92 -7.52
#